data_AF-A0A950RM21-F1
#
_entry.id   AF-A0A950RM21-F1
#
_cell.length_a   1.000
_cell.length_b   1.000
_cell.length_c   1.000
_cell.angle_alpha   90.00
_cell.angle_beta   90.00
_cell.angle_gamma   90.00
#
_symmetry.space_group_name_H-M   'P 1'
#
loop_
_entity.id
_entity.type
_entity.pdbx_description
1 polymer ?
#
loop_
_entity_poly.entity_id
_entity_poly.type
_entity_poly.pdbx_seq_one_letter_code
_entity_poly.pdbx_strand_id
1 'polypeptide(L)'
;ANDPTSGNGTFYLTRSQAKALGVIADDLSNDGMTTFGVTNPFTFSGPIAPETYDFQGIAAHEISEILGRLGLKGSPANSFTLLDLFSYTAAGQRDLVGGPGNNFSIDNGTTLLKLFNDPTTNHLDSRDWAPGTNDAFNQFSDPSVVNPVSAVDLQLLDVIGYDLVPVPSAAVPAPVFHVVRSVVRPRKS
;
A
#
# COMPACT_ATOMS: atom_id res chain seq x y z
N ALA A 1 -25.61 -6.10 2.57
CA ALA A 1 -24.87 -7.36 2.81
C ALA A 1 -25.03 -7.71 4.28
N ASN A 2 -25.13 -9.01 4.61
CA ASN A 2 -25.14 -9.45 6.00
C ASN A 2 -23.70 -9.53 6.51
N ASP A 3 -23.50 -9.29 7.81
CA ASP A 3 -22.21 -9.48 8.48
C ASP A 3 -21.72 -10.93 8.27
N PRO A 4 -20.55 -11.16 7.65
CA PRO A 4 -20.03 -12.50 7.38
C PRO A 4 -19.66 -13.27 8.64
N THR A 5 -19.60 -12.62 9.79
CA THR A 5 -19.32 -13.21 11.10
C THR A 5 -20.59 -13.51 11.90
N SER A 6 -21.77 -13.25 11.31
CA SER A 6 -23.09 -13.42 11.94
C SER A 6 -23.23 -12.66 13.26
N GLY A 7 -22.60 -11.48 13.38
CA GLY A 7 -22.64 -10.64 14.57
C GLY A 7 -21.63 -11.01 15.65
N ASN A 8 -20.78 -12.02 15.44
CA ASN A 8 -19.85 -12.50 16.47
C ASN A 8 -18.42 -11.96 16.29
N GLY A 9 -18.10 -11.35 15.15
CA GLY A 9 -16.79 -10.81 14.86
C GLY A 9 -16.63 -9.37 15.35
N THR A 10 -15.41 -9.03 15.75
CA THR A 10 -15.05 -7.64 16.04
C THR A 10 -14.18 -7.09 14.93
N PHE A 11 -14.58 -5.98 14.32
CA PHE A 11 -13.80 -5.33 13.26
C PHE A 11 -12.96 -4.19 13.85
N TYR A 12 -11.68 -4.22 13.55
CA TYR A 12 -10.71 -3.22 13.97
C TYR A 12 -10.24 -2.42 12.77
N LEU A 13 -10.00 -1.13 13.02
CA LEU A 13 -9.43 -0.19 12.08
C LEU A 13 -8.13 0.33 12.68
N THR A 14 -7.12 0.57 11.84
CA THR A 14 -6.03 1.45 12.25
C THR A 14 -6.56 2.86 12.46
N ARG A 15 -5.82 3.70 13.19
CA ARG A 15 -6.28 5.06 13.48
C ARG A 15 -6.43 5.89 12.20
N SER A 16 -5.46 5.80 11.29
CA SER A 16 -5.51 6.40 9.95
C SER A 16 -6.75 5.93 9.17
N GLN A 17 -7.04 4.63 9.16
CA GLN A 17 -8.20 4.08 8.46
C GLN A 17 -9.52 4.55 9.09
N ALA A 18 -9.58 4.64 10.42
CA ALA A 18 -10.73 5.18 11.13
C ALA A 18 -10.98 6.66 10.83
N LYS A 19 -9.91 7.47 10.66
CA LYS A 19 -10.02 8.86 10.18
C LYS A 19 -10.51 8.93 8.74
N ALA A 20 -9.91 8.14 7.85
CA ALA A 20 -10.27 8.11 6.43
C ALA A 20 -11.76 7.76 6.21
N LEU A 21 -12.28 6.83 7.03
CA LEU A 21 -13.70 6.45 7.03
C LEU A 21 -14.61 7.38 7.83
N GLY A 22 -14.08 8.41 8.50
CA GLY A 22 -14.84 9.34 9.33
C GLY A 22 -15.42 8.73 10.62
N VAL A 23 -14.91 7.57 11.05
CA VAL A 23 -15.31 6.90 12.31
C VAL A 23 -14.81 7.67 13.53
N ILE A 24 -13.64 8.29 13.40
CA ILE A 24 -13.09 9.23 14.37
C ILE A 24 -12.79 10.56 13.70
N ALA A 25 -12.71 11.63 14.49
CA ALA A 25 -12.37 12.95 13.99
C ALA A 25 -10.93 12.99 13.45
N ASP A 26 -10.73 13.80 12.42
CA ASP A 26 -9.40 14.17 11.96
C ASP A 26 -8.69 15.04 13.01
N ASP A 27 -7.43 14.70 13.29
CA ASP A 27 -6.60 15.37 14.28
C ASP A 27 -5.10 15.14 14.02
N LEU A 28 -4.25 15.83 14.78
CA LEU A 28 -2.79 15.73 14.66
C LEU A 28 -2.18 14.63 15.54
N SER A 29 -2.99 13.73 16.09
CA SER A 29 -2.49 12.61 16.88
C SER A 29 -1.78 11.61 15.99
N ASN A 30 -0.77 10.93 16.53
CA ASN A 30 0.01 9.93 15.79
C ASN A 30 -0.87 8.76 15.31
N ASP A 31 -0.86 8.48 14.01
CA ASP A 31 -1.70 7.43 13.40
C ASP A 31 -1.00 6.07 13.25
N GLY A 32 0.33 6.04 13.40
CA GLY A 32 1.13 4.83 13.34
C GLY A 32 2.61 5.13 13.31
N MET A 33 3.43 4.08 13.28
CA MET A 33 4.88 4.17 13.14
C MET A 33 5.36 2.91 12.41
N THR A 34 6.31 3.09 11.49
CA THR A 34 7.13 2.01 10.95
C THR A 34 8.60 2.38 11.11
N THR A 35 9.47 1.39 11.13
CA THR A 35 10.92 1.56 11.27
C THR A 35 11.64 0.71 10.26
N PHE A 36 12.71 1.25 9.67
CA PHE A 36 13.49 0.54 8.67
C PHE A 36 14.83 0.09 9.27
N GLY A 37 15.16 -1.19 9.07
CA GLY A 37 16.40 -1.77 9.59
C GLY A 37 17.64 -1.08 9.00
N VAL A 38 18.44 -0.44 9.85
CA VAL A 38 19.63 0.33 9.44
C VAL A 38 20.75 -0.53 8.83
N THR A 39 20.69 -1.84 9.00
CA THR A 39 21.64 -2.81 8.43
C THR A 39 21.27 -3.26 7.02
N ASN A 40 20.07 -2.92 6.53
CA ASN A 40 19.64 -3.31 5.20
C ASN A 40 20.22 -2.34 4.15
N PRO A 41 20.86 -2.85 3.09
CA PRO A 41 21.38 -2.01 2.01
C PRO A 41 20.21 -1.51 1.15
N PHE A 42 19.90 -0.22 1.22
CA PHE A 42 18.78 0.37 0.50
C PHE A 42 19.24 1.24 -0.69
N THR A 43 18.56 1.13 -1.82
CA THR A 43 18.54 2.18 -2.83
C THR A 43 17.35 3.11 -2.54
N PHE A 44 17.65 4.37 -2.22
CA PHE A 44 16.63 5.38 -1.89
C PHE A 44 16.04 6.10 -3.12
N SER A 45 16.81 6.16 -4.22
CA SER A 45 16.42 6.89 -5.43
C SER A 45 17.21 6.40 -6.65
N GLY A 46 16.62 6.56 -7.84
CA GLY A 46 17.24 6.11 -9.09
C GLY A 46 17.08 4.59 -9.32
N PRO A 47 17.81 4.03 -10.30
CA PRO A 47 17.79 2.58 -10.56
C PRO A 47 18.29 1.80 -9.33
N ILE A 48 17.63 0.68 -9.02
CA ILE A 48 18.00 -0.17 -7.87
C ILE A 48 19.38 -0.78 -8.11
N ALA A 49 20.32 -0.47 -7.20
CA ALA A 49 21.68 -0.96 -7.28
C ALA A 49 21.76 -2.46 -6.95
N PRO A 50 22.75 -3.19 -7.49
CA PRO A 50 22.98 -4.59 -7.15
C PRO A 50 23.10 -4.80 -5.64
N GLU A 51 22.51 -5.89 -5.14
CA GLU A 51 22.49 -6.30 -3.73
C GLU A 51 21.82 -5.30 -2.77
N THR A 52 21.10 -4.30 -3.29
CA THR A 52 20.32 -3.36 -2.49
C THR A 52 18.82 -3.57 -2.68
N TYR A 53 18.02 -3.16 -1.69
CA TYR A 53 16.57 -3.24 -1.74
C TYR A 53 15.95 -1.92 -2.22
N ASP A 54 14.83 -2.02 -2.93
CA ASP A 54 13.99 -0.89 -3.31
C ASP A 54 13.33 -0.28 -2.07
N PHE A 55 13.90 0.82 -1.56
CA PHE A 55 13.36 1.49 -0.38
C PHE A 55 11.99 2.10 -0.64
N GLN A 56 11.67 2.54 -1.86
CA GLN A 56 10.38 3.15 -2.15
C GLN A 56 9.27 2.10 -2.13
N GLY A 57 9.52 0.93 -2.72
CA GLY A 57 8.62 -0.22 -2.62
C GLY A 57 8.41 -0.68 -1.18
N ILE A 58 9.49 -0.84 -0.41
CA ILE A 58 9.42 -1.23 1.00
C ILE A 58 8.71 -0.16 1.85
N ALA A 59 9.01 1.12 1.66
CA ALA A 59 8.30 2.18 2.38
C ALA A 59 6.81 2.20 2.04
N ALA A 60 6.44 1.97 0.78
CA ALA A 60 5.04 1.85 0.38
C ALA A 60 4.34 0.65 1.05
N HIS A 61 5.02 -0.50 1.13
CA HIS A 61 4.56 -1.67 1.88
C HIS A 61 4.20 -1.29 3.32
N GLU A 62 5.17 -0.77 4.06
CA GLU A 62 5.03 -0.46 5.49
C GLU A 62 4.01 0.65 5.77
N ILE A 63 3.99 1.70 4.94
CA ILE A 63 3.02 2.79 5.08
C ILE A 63 1.60 2.25 4.82
N SER A 64 1.42 1.36 3.84
CA SER A 64 0.10 0.81 3.56
C SER A 64 -0.46 -0.01 4.73
N GLU A 65 0.38 -0.67 5.52
CA GLU A 65 -0.05 -1.37 6.73
C GLU A 65 -0.52 -0.39 7.81
N ILE A 66 0.18 0.73 8.00
CA ILE A 66 -0.29 1.83 8.84
C ILE A 66 -1.64 2.31 8.34
N LEU A 67 -1.84 2.41 7.03
CA LEU A 67 -3.11 2.79 6.41
C LEU A 67 -4.22 1.72 6.57
N GLY A 68 -3.96 0.54 7.12
CA GLY A 68 -4.98 -0.48 7.37
C GLY A 68 -4.89 -1.71 6.47
N ARG A 69 -3.84 -1.83 5.64
CA ARG A 69 -3.51 -3.06 4.91
C ARG A 69 -2.85 -4.07 5.84
N LEU A 70 -3.62 -4.64 6.76
CA LEU A 70 -3.17 -5.74 7.64
C LEU A 70 -4.29 -6.77 7.77
N GLY A 71 -4.00 -7.94 8.36
CA GLY A 71 -5.00 -8.99 8.60
C GLY A 71 -4.97 -9.51 10.03
N LEU A 72 -6.11 -9.41 10.72
CA LEU A 72 -6.29 -10.03 12.04
C LEU A 72 -6.82 -11.46 11.93
N LYS A 73 -7.64 -11.75 10.91
CA LYS A 73 -7.96 -13.12 10.47
C LYS A 73 -8.58 -14.02 11.54
N GLY A 74 -9.41 -13.43 12.40
CA GLY A 74 -10.03 -14.10 13.54
C GLY A 74 -9.16 -14.12 14.80
N SER A 75 -8.00 -13.47 14.80
CA SER A 75 -7.08 -13.42 15.95
C SER A 75 -6.71 -11.98 16.34
N PRO A 76 -6.68 -11.64 17.64
CA PRO A 76 -7.18 -12.44 18.76
C PRO A 76 -8.72 -12.50 18.78
N ALA A 77 -9.32 -13.52 19.40
CA ALA A 77 -10.74 -13.51 19.78
C ALA A 77 -11.76 -13.09 18.68
N ASN A 78 -11.69 -13.73 17.51
CA ASN A 78 -12.61 -13.45 16.39
C ASN A 78 -12.53 -11.99 15.89
N SER A 79 -11.32 -11.44 15.86
CA SER A 79 -11.04 -10.09 15.39
C SER A 79 -10.68 -10.08 13.90
N PHE A 80 -11.16 -9.06 13.18
CA PHE A 80 -10.97 -8.91 11.74
C PHE A 80 -10.62 -7.46 11.40
N THR A 81 -9.99 -7.28 10.25
CA THR A 81 -9.78 -5.97 9.62
C THR A 81 -10.76 -5.79 8.46
N LEU A 82 -10.81 -4.61 7.86
CA LEU A 82 -11.55 -4.43 6.60
C LEU A 82 -10.95 -5.26 5.46
N LEU A 83 -9.62 -5.40 5.40
CA LEU A 83 -8.97 -6.17 4.34
C LEU A 83 -9.37 -7.66 4.39
N ASP A 84 -9.61 -8.22 5.57
CA ASP A 84 -10.09 -9.60 5.74
C ASP A 84 -11.43 -9.85 5.01
N LEU A 85 -12.25 -8.81 4.81
CA LEU A 85 -13.51 -8.90 4.08
C LEU A 85 -13.35 -9.15 2.58
N PHE A 86 -12.17 -8.89 2.02
CA PHE A 86 -11.88 -9.01 0.59
C PHE A 86 -11.07 -10.26 0.22
N SER A 87 -10.99 -11.22 1.13
CA SER A 87 -10.32 -12.51 0.93
C SER A 87 -11.33 -13.60 0.54
N TYR A 88 -11.06 -14.25 -0.59
CA TYR A 88 -11.94 -15.27 -1.19
C TYR A 88 -11.15 -16.49 -1.65
N THR A 89 -11.79 -17.66 -1.69
CA THR A 89 -11.24 -18.89 -2.30
C THR A 89 -11.95 -19.28 -3.60
N ALA A 90 -13.17 -18.79 -3.81
CA ALA A 90 -13.95 -18.89 -5.05
C ALA A 90 -15.08 -17.85 -5.05
N ALA A 91 -15.83 -17.78 -6.16
CA ALA A 91 -17.01 -16.93 -6.27
C ALA A 91 -18.02 -17.23 -5.17
N GLY A 92 -18.37 -16.21 -4.38
CA GLY A 92 -19.26 -16.31 -3.22
C GLY A 92 -18.66 -17.01 -2.00
N GLN A 93 -17.41 -17.46 -2.05
CA GLN A 93 -16.73 -18.17 -0.96
C GLN A 93 -15.70 -17.25 -0.31
N ARG A 94 -16.17 -16.39 0.60
CA ARG A 94 -15.31 -15.54 1.41
C ARG A 94 -14.61 -16.36 2.48
N ASP A 95 -13.33 -16.12 2.70
CA ASP A 95 -12.57 -16.72 3.78
C ASP A 95 -11.79 -15.64 4.54
N LEU A 96 -12.24 -15.39 5.77
CA LEU A 96 -11.71 -14.36 6.64
C LEU A 96 -10.41 -14.78 7.31
N VAL A 97 -10.09 -16.07 7.38
CA VAL A 97 -8.92 -16.60 8.14
C VAL A 97 -7.67 -16.64 7.27
N GLY A 98 -7.83 -16.85 5.95
CA GLY A 98 -6.71 -16.97 5.03
C GLY A 98 -6.17 -18.40 4.94
N GLY A 99 -5.14 -18.60 4.11
CA GLY A 99 -4.57 -19.90 3.84
C GLY A 99 -4.31 -20.12 2.33
N PRO A 100 -4.10 -21.39 1.93
CA PRO A 100 -3.82 -21.74 0.54
C PRO A 100 -4.95 -21.32 -0.40
N GLY A 101 -4.60 -20.58 -1.45
CA GLY A 101 -5.53 -20.21 -2.53
C GLY A 101 -6.42 -19.00 -2.24
N ASN A 102 -6.25 -18.35 -1.09
CA ASN A 102 -6.91 -17.09 -0.81
C ASN A 102 -6.46 -16.00 -1.77
N ASN A 103 -7.41 -15.23 -2.27
CA ASN A 103 -7.16 -14.13 -3.18
C ASN A 103 -7.92 -12.87 -2.79
N PHE A 104 -7.33 -11.74 -3.15
CA PHE A 104 -7.98 -10.44 -3.10
C PHE A 104 -8.97 -10.33 -4.26
N SER A 105 -10.21 -10.01 -3.91
CA SER A 105 -11.29 -9.80 -4.85
C SER A 105 -12.28 -8.76 -4.31
N ILE A 106 -12.73 -7.87 -5.20
CA ILE A 106 -13.68 -6.79 -4.90
C ILE A 106 -15.08 -7.06 -5.49
N ASP A 107 -15.26 -8.19 -6.18
CA ASP A 107 -16.48 -8.60 -6.86
C ASP A 107 -17.00 -9.95 -6.36
N ASN A 108 -16.92 -10.12 -5.04
CA ASN A 108 -17.39 -11.29 -4.31
C ASN A 108 -16.70 -12.61 -4.72
N GLY A 109 -15.39 -12.57 -4.97
CA GLY A 109 -14.58 -13.73 -5.32
C GLY A 109 -14.69 -14.16 -6.78
N THR A 110 -15.30 -13.34 -7.65
CA THR A 110 -15.51 -13.69 -9.07
C THR A 110 -14.23 -13.48 -9.87
N THR A 111 -13.54 -12.37 -9.63
CA THR A 111 -12.25 -12.03 -10.23
C THR A 111 -11.15 -12.20 -9.18
N LEU A 112 -10.13 -12.99 -9.52
CA LEU A 112 -8.88 -13.06 -8.79
C LEU A 112 -8.00 -11.87 -9.22
N LEU A 113 -7.83 -10.87 -8.35
CA LEU A 113 -6.96 -9.72 -8.63
C LEU A 113 -5.51 -10.01 -8.25
N LYS A 114 -5.29 -10.52 -7.03
CA LYS A 114 -3.99 -10.96 -6.50
C LYS A 114 -4.17 -12.14 -5.55
N LEU A 115 -3.19 -13.05 -5.52
CA LEU A 115 -3.14 -14.08 -4.49
C LEU A 115 -2.60 -13.48 -3.20
N PHE A 116 -3.26 -13.79 -2.08
CA PHE A 116 -2.71 -13.55 -0.76
C PHE A 116 -1.66 -14.59 -0.43
N ASN A 117 -0.68 -14.19 0.36
CA ASN A 117 0.36 -15.07 0.85
C ASN A 117 -0.21 -16.18 1.74
N ASP A 118 0.26 -17.41 1.51
CA ASP A 118 -0.03 -18.56 2.36
C ASP A 118 1.04 -18.68 3.46
N PRO A 119 0.73 -18.28 4.71
CA PRO A 119 1.71 -18.25 5.79
C PRO A 119 2.11 -19.65 6.25
N THR A 120 1.35 -20.69 5.89
CA THR A 120 1.68 -22.08 6.23
C THR A 120 2.81 -22.62 5.37
N THR A 121 2.98 -22.08 4.17
CA THR A 121 4.02 -22.48 3.21
C THR A 121 5.16 -21.47 3.14
N ASN A 122 4.84 -20.18 3.09
CA ASN A 122 5.83 -19.12 2.84
C ASN A 122 6.21 -18.32 4.09
N HIS A 123 5.54 -18.56 5.22
CA HIS A 123 5.63 -17.73 6.42
C HIS A 123 5.18 -16.28 6.15
N LEU A 124 5.58 -15.33 7.00
CA LEU A 124 5.25 -13.90 6.89
C LEU A 124 3.74 -13.60 6.86
N ASP A 125 3.38 -12.36 6.56
CA ASP A 125 2.01 -11.90 6.72
C ASP A 125 1.13 -12.38 5.57
N SER A 126 -0.05 -12.88 5.92
CA SER A 126 -0.95 -13.52 4.96
C SER A 126 -1.90 -12.54 4.27
N ARG A 127 -1.76 -11.25 4.54
CA ARG A 127 -2.44 -10.17 3.80
C ARG A 127 -1.50 -9.39 2.90
N ASP A 128 -0.27 -9.86 2.79
CA ASP A 128 0.62 -9.52 1.70
C ASP A 128 0.30 -10.37 0.47
N TRP A 129 0.79 -9.94 -0.69
CA TRP A 129 0.72 -10.74 -1.89
C TRP A 129 1.66 -11.94 -1.81
N ALA A 130 1.18 -13.07 -2.33
CA ALA A 130 1.97 -14.27 -2.50
C ALA A 130 3.20 -14.02 -3.39
N PRO A 131 4.26 -14.84 -3.27
CA PRO A 131 5.40 -14.78 -4.18
C PRO A 131 4.98 -14.80 -5.66
N GLY A 132 5.60 -13.95 -6.48
CA GLY A 132 5.23 -13.81 -7.89
C GLY A 132 5.91 -12.61 -8.54
N THR A 133 5.16 -11.87 -9.37
CA THR A 133 5.65 -10.63 -9.97
C THR A 133 6.04 -9.62 -8.89
N ASN A 134 7.18 -8.96 -9.08
CA ASN A 134 7.65 -7.90 -8.20
C ASN A 134 6.58 -6.82 -8.00
N ASP A 135 6.38 -6.46 -6.75
CA ASP A 135 5.28 -5.62 -6.30
C ASP A 135 5.59 -5.16 -4.87
N ALA A 136 5.26 -3.91 -4.56
CA ALA A 136 5.53 -3.32 -3.26
C ALA A 136 4.85 -4.10 -2.12
N PHE A 137 3.66 -4.67 -2.35
CA PHE A 137 2.86 -5.32 -1.31
C PHE A 137 3.09 -6.84 -1.26
N ASN A 138 4.10 -7.36 -1.95
CA ASN A 138 4.54 -8.75 -1.78
C ASN A 138 5.02 -9.01 -0.36
N GLN A 139 4.82 -10.25 0.09
CA GLN A 139 5.27 -10.70 1.42
C GLN A 139 6.79 -10.62 1.62
N PHE A 140 7.54 -10.50 0.53
CA PHE A 140 8.99 -10.39 0.54
C PHE A 140 9.47 -9.57 -0.64
N SER A 141 10.52 -8.79 -0.42
CA SER A 141 11.25 -8.04 -1.46
C SER A 141 12.59 -8.73 -1.71
N ASP A 142 12.81 -9.19 -2.94
CA ASP A 142 14.15 -9.57 -3.38
C ASP A 142 15.06 -8.33 -3.49
N PRO A 143 16.39 -8.48 -3.33
CA PRO A 143 17.35 -7.42 -3.61
C PRO A 143 17.57 -7.27 -5.13
N SER A 144 18.09 -6.11 -5.55
CA SER A 144 18.44 -5.77 -6.93
C SER A 144 17.25 -5.65 -7.89
N VAL A 145 16.02 -5.57 -7.39
CA VAL A 145 14.81 -5.47 -8.20
C VAL A 145 13.96 -4.27 -7.80
N VAL A 146 13.17 -3.77 -8.76
CA VAL A 146 12.15 -2.75 -8.50
C VAL A 146 10.87 -3.45 -8.04
N ASN A 147 10.26 -2.96 -6.96
CA ASN A 147 8.97 -3.41 -6.44
C ASN A 147 7.96 -2.26 -6.54
N PRO A 148 7.30 -2.09 -7.71
CA PRO A 148 6.41 -0.97 -7.92
C PRO A 148 5.11 -1.11 -7.10
N VAL A 149 4.51 0.02 -6.73
CA VAL A 149 3.10 0.06 -6.32
C VAL A 149 2.24 -0.17 -7.56
N SER A 150 1.51 -1.27 -7.58
CA SER A 150 0.68 -1.72 -8.70
C SER A 150 -0.70 -1.04 -8.70
N ALA A 151 -1.44 -1.19 -9.81
CA ALA A 151 -2.82 -0.73 -9.86
C ALA A 151 -3.73 -1.49 -8.88
N VAL A 152 -3.42 -2.77 -8.60
CA VAL A 152 -4.18 -3.58 -7.64
C VAL A 152 -3.92 -3.11 -6.21
N ASP A 153 -2.71 -2.65 -5.90
CA ASP A 153 -2.36 -2.07 -4.60
C ASP A 153 -3.21 -0.83 -4.30
N LEU A 154 -3.37 0.04 -5.30
CA LEU A 154 -4.22 1.22 -5.20
C LEU A 154 -5.70 0.85 -5.10
N GLN A 155 -6.16 -0.18 -5.81
CA GLN A 155 -7.52 -0.72 -5.64
C GLN A 155 -7.75 -1.31 -4.26
N LEU A 156 -6.74 -1.94 -3.66
CA LEU A 156 -6.83 -2.41 -2.27
C LEU A 156 -7.03 -1.24 -1.34
N LEU A 157 -6.19 -0.20 -1.43
CA LEU A 157 -6.30 0.98 -0.57
C LEU A 157 -7.67 1.67 -0.76
N ASP A 158 -8.17 1.70 -1.99
CA ASP A 158 -9.48 2.23 -2.34
C ASP A 158 -10.60 1.55 -1.54
N VAL A 159 -10.71 0.23 -1.65
CA VAL A 159 -11.80 -0.53 -1.03
C VAL A 159 -11.71 -0.62 0.50
N ILE A 160 -10.56 -0.28 1.09
CA ILE A 160 -10.38 -0.22 2.55
C ILE A 160 -10.51 1.20 3.12
N GLY A 161 -10.89 2.19 2.31
CA GLY A 161 -11.38 3.49 2.79
C GLY A 161 -10.58 4.72 2.35
N TYR A 162 -9.70 4.62 1.36
CA TYR A 162 -8.95 5.77 0.83
C TYR A 162 -9.42 6.11 -0.58
N ASP A 163 -9.23 7.34 -1.02
CA ASP A 163 -9.47 7.71 -2.41
C ASP A 163 -8.13 8.09 -3.06
N LEU A 164 -7.90 7.58 -4.28
CA LEU A 164 -6.76 8.02 -5.07
C LEU A 164 -7.01 9.44 -5.59
N VAL A 165 -6.39 10.43 -4.94
CA VAL A 165 -6.41 11.82 -5.40
C VAL A 165 -5.22 12.13 -6.30
N PRO A 166 -5.41 12.80 -7.45
CA PRO A 166 -4.29 13.29 -8.23
C PRO A 166 -3.42 14.22 -7.37
N VAL A 167 -2.11 13.96 -7.34
CA VAL A 167 -1.18 14.88 -6.68
C VAL A 167 -1.29 16.23 -7.40
N PRO A 168 -1.57 17.35 -6.69
CA PRO A 168 -1.52 18.66 -7.31
C PRO A 168 -0.15 18.81 -7.97
N SER A 169 -0.12 19.08 -9.27
CA SER A 169 1.14 19.36 -9.96
C SER A 169 1.85 20.47 -9.17
N ALA A 170 3.07 20.20 -8.70
CA ALA A 170 3.89 21.24 -8.10
C ALA A 170 3.93 22.38 -9.11
N ALA A 171 3.36 23.53 -8.76
CA ALA A 171 3.35 24.68 -9.64
C ALA A 171 4.81 24.97 -10.00
N VAL A 172 5.21 24.69 -11.24
CA VAL A 172 6.52 25.12 -11.74
C VAL A 172 6.48 26.64 -11.65
N PRO A 173 7.29 27.31 -10.80
CA PRO A 173 7.29 28.75 -10.78
C PRO A 173 7.61 29.22 -12.21
N ALA A 174 6.75 30.07 -12.75
CA ALA A 174 6.94 30.60 -14.09
C ALA A 174 8.38 31.15 -14.22
N PRO A 175 9.09 30.88 -15.33
CA PRO A 175 10.43 31.41 -15.52
C PRO A 175 10.40 32.93 -15.38
N VAL A 176 11.20 33.46 -14.44
CA VAL A 176 11.41 34.90 -14.30
C VAL A 176 12.31 35.34 -15.46
N PHE A 177 11.71 35.93 -16.50
CA PHE A 177 12.47 36.56 -17.58
C PHE A 177 12.91 37.96 -17.14
N HIS A 178 14.21 38.15 -16.93
CA HIS A 178 14.78 39.49 -16.81
C HIS A 178 15.00 40.07 -18.21
N VAL A 179 14.35 41.19 -18.51
CA VAL A 179 14.63 41.98 -19.72
C VAL A 179 15.96 42.68 -19.53
N VAL A 180 17.03 42.13 -20.10
CA VAL A 180 18.32 42.81 -20.19
C VAL A 180 18.21 43.83 -21.34
N ARG A 181 18.30 45.13 -21.02
CA ARG A 181 18.42 46.15 -22.07
C ARG A 181 19.74 45.93 -22.81
N SER A 182 19.65 45.76 -24.13
CA SER A 182 20.81 45.78 -25.02
C SER A 182 21.65 47.04 -24.75
N VAL A 183 22.90 46.85 -24.32
CA VAL A 183 23.92 47.91 -24.39
C VAL A 183 24.45 47.90 -25.82
N VAL A 184 24.04 48.90 -26.61
CA VAL A 184 24.68 49.18 -27.90
C VAL A 184 26.13 49.56 -27.60
N ARG A 185 27.08 48.67 -27.91
CA ARG A 185 28.50 49.04 -27.88
C ARG A 185 28.80 49.92 -29.09
N PRO A 186 29.42 51.10 -28.94
CA PRO A 186 29.83 51.90 -30.08
C PRO A 186 30.84 51.11 -30.92
N ARG A 187 30.66 51.11 -32.25
CA ARG A 187 31.67 50.60 -33.19
C ARG A 187 32.93 51.43 -33.01
N LYS A 188 34.06 50.79 -32.77
CA LYS A 188 35.37 51.43 -32.94
C LYS A 188 35.57 51.67 -34.45
N SER A 189 35.87 52.92 -34.80
CA SER A 189 36.47 53.29 -36.10
C SER A 189 37.89 52.77 -36.19
#